data_AF-A0A7C2W2E5-F1
#
_entry.id   AF-A0A7C2W2E5-F1
#
_cell.length_a   1.000
_cell.length_b   1.000
_cell.length_c   1.000
_cell.angle_alpha   90.00
_cell.angle_beta   90.00
_cell.angle_gamma   90.00
#
_symmetry.space_group_name_H-M   'P 1'
#
loop_
_entity.id
_entity.type
_entity.pdbx_description
1 polymer ?
#
loop_
_entity_poly.entity_id
_entity_poly.type
_entity_poly.pdbx_seq_one_letter_code
_entity_poly.pdbx_strand_id
1 'polypeptide(L)' 'MIKEMIESEDPSNPLSDSEIVEKLAEKGIKVARRTVNKYRAELGIPPSSKRRKKW' A
#
# COMPACT_ATOMS: atom_id res chain seq x y z
N MET A 1 1.61 -7.24 -8.39
CA MET A 1 2.34 -7.16 -7.12
C MET A 1 1.86 -6.05 -6.18
N ILE A 2 2.17 -4.77 -6.39
CA ILE A 2 1.73 -3.69 -5.46
C ILE A 2 0.22 -3.47 -5.54
N LYS A 3 -0.32 -3.40 -6.76
CA LYS A 3 -1.77 -3.23 -6.98
C LYS A 3 -2.58 -4.36 -6.34
N GLU A 4 -2.22 -5.62 -6.58
CA GLU A 4 -2.89 -6.79 -6.00
C GLU A 4 -2.80 -6.83 -4.46
N MET A 5 -1.67 -6.40 -3.89
CA MET A 5 -1.48 -6.34 -2.44
C MET A 5 -2.36 -5.25 -1.80
N ILE A 6 -2.63 -4.16 -2.53
CA ILE A 6 -3.58 -3.12 -2.13
C ILE A 6 -5.03 -3.57 -2.39
N GLU A 7 -5.32 -4.28 -3.48
CA GLU A 7 -6.66 -4.80 -3.77
C GLU A 7 -7.08 -5.93 -2.81
N SER A 8 -6.12 -6.72 -2.33
CA SER A 8 -6.33 -7.78 -1.33
C SER A 8 -6.19 -7.28 0.12
N GLU A 9 -6.06 -5.97 0.34
CA GLU A 9 -5.98 -5.41 1.69
C GLU A 9 -7.35 -5.37 2.37
N ASP A 10 -7.37 -5.32 3.69
CA ASP A 10 -8.60 -5.10 4.45
C ASP A 10 -9.03 -3.61 4.32
N PRO A 11 -10.20 -3.30 3.74
CA PRO A 11 -10.68 -1.91 3.64
C PRO A 11 -10.93 -1.24 5.00
N SER A 12 -11.08 -2.03 6.06
CA SER A 12 -11.24 -1.57 7.44
C SER A 12 -9.90 -1.13 8.03
N ASN A 13 -8.81 -1.75 7.59
CA ASN A 13 -7.44 -1.43 7.98
C ASN A 13 -6.51 -1.38 6.76
N PRO A 14 -6.63 -0.34 5.91
CA PRO A 14 -5.84 -0.24 4.70
C PRO A 14 -4.35 -0.11 5.02
N LEU A 15 -3.52 -0.82 4.27
CA LEU A 15 -2.08 -0.86 4.49
C LEU A 15 -1.48 0.52 4.18
N SER A 16 -0.71 1.03 5.14
CA SER A 16 0.11 2.21 4.93
C SER A 16 1.26 1.93 3.97
N ASP A 17 1.83 2.98 3.38
CA ASP A 17 2.97 2.82 2.47
C ASP A 17 4.16 2.11 3.17
N SER A 18 4.30 2.28 4.49
CA SER A 18 5.36 1.63 5.28
C SER A 18 5.11 0.13 5.43
N GLU A 19 3.87 -0.28 5.71
CA GLU A 19 3.50 -1.70 5.81
C GLU A 19 3.65 -2.42 4.47
N ILE A 20 3.34 -1.74 3.36
CA ILE A 20 3.55 -2.30 2.00
C ILE A 20 5.05 -2.53 1.77
N VAL A 21 5.91 -1.59 2.17
CA VAL A 21 7.37 -1.76 2.08
C VAL A 21 7.83 -2.97 2.91
N GLU A 22 7.33 -3.10 4.12
CA GLU A 22 7.71 -4.19 5.03
C GLU A 22 7.26 -5.56 4.49
N LYS A 23 6.00 -5.69 4.04
CA LYS A 23 5.50 -6.91 3.40
C LYS A 23 6.23 -7.25 2.10
N LEU A 24 6.69 -6.26 1.35
CA LEU A 24 7.51 -6.49 0.17
C LEU A 24 8.92 -6.94 0.56
N ALA A 25 9.51 -6.35 1.61
CA ALA A 25 10.81 -6.75 2.12
C ALA A 25 10.80 -8.19 2.66
N GLU A 26 9.73 -8.62 3.33
CA GLU A 26 9.52 -10.02 3.75
C GLU A 26 9.51 -10.99 2.56
N LYS A 27 8.99 -10.55 1.41
CA LYS A 27 9.01 -11.32 0.15
C LYS A 27 10.35 -11.23 -0.60
N GLY A 28 11.37 -10.60 0.00
CA GLY A 28 12.69 -10.39 -0.61
C GLY A 28 12.78 -9.17 -1.53
N ILE A 29 11.72 -8.36 -1.61
CA ILE A 29 11.62 -7.18 -2.49
C ILE A 29 11.86 -5.91 -1.67
N LYS A 30 13.10 -5.42 -1.69
CA LYS A 30 13.42 -4.12 -1.06
C LYS A 30 12.97 -2.97 -1.96
N VAL A 31 11.89 -2.31 -1.56
CA VAL A 31 11.43 -1.05 -2.17
C VAL A 31 11.41 0.07 -1.14
N ALA A 32 11.68 1.30 -1.57
CA ALA A 32 11.57 2.46 -0.69
C ALA A 32 10.11 2.94 -0.59
N ARG A 33 9.73 3.52 0.54
CA ARG A 33 8.40 4.12 0.77
C ARG A 33 8.05 5.17 -0.29
N ARG A 34 9.03 5.93 -0.79
CA ARG A 34 8.84 6.91 -1.87
C ARG A 34 8.45 6.24 -3.19
N THR A 35 9.04 5.07 -3.50
CA THR A 35 8.69 4.28 -4.67
C THR A 35 7.26 3.77 -4.59
N VAL A 36 6.85 3.26 -3.42
CA VAL A 36 5.46 2.84 -3.19
C VAL A 36 4.49 4.02 -3.33
N ASN A 37 4.81 5.19 -2.78
CA ASN A 37 3.98 6.40 -2.94
C ASN A 37 3.85 6.82 -4.40
N LYS A 38 4.95 6.81 -5.17
CA LYS A 38 4.92 7.13 -6.60
C LYS A 38 4.04 6.16 -7.37
N TYR A 39 4.22 4.85 -7.16
CA TYR A 39 3.37 3.81 -7.75
C TYR A 39 1.90 4.00 -7.38
N ARG A 40 1.62 4.29 -6.11
CA ARG A 40 0.26 4.49 -5.61
C ARG A 40 -0.41 5.70 -6.26
N ALA A 41 0.33 6.79 -6.45
CA ALA A 41 -0.14 7.99 -7.14
C ALA A 41 -0.39 7.74 -8.64
N GLU A 42 0.52 7.03 -9.32
CA GLU A 42 0.37 6.66 -10.74
C GLU A 42 -0.84 5.73 -10.97
N LEU A 43 -1.13 4.86 -10.01
CA LEU A 43 -2.31 3.98 -10.03
C LEU A 43 -3.61 4.68 -9.63
N GLY A 44 -3.57 5.97 -9.27
CA GLY A 44 -4.75 6.73 -8.83
C GLY A 44 -5.31 6.29 -7.47
N ILE A 45 -4.53 5.53 -6.69
CA ILE A 45 -5.00 4.95 -5.44
C ILE A 45 -4.83 5.98 -4.30
N PRO A 46 -5.92 6.38 -3.61
CA PRO A 46 -5.83 7.32 -2.50
C PRO A 46 -5.05 6.73 -1.32
N PRO A 47 -4.47 7.58 -0.44
CA PRO A 47 -3.71 7.13 0.72
C PRO A 47 -4.58 6.31 1.69
N SER A 48 -3.95 5.44 2.47
CA SER A 48 -4.63 4.58 3.45
C SER A 48 -5.55 5.37 4.38
N SER A 49 -5.17 6.60 4.74
CA SER A 49 -5.99 7.53 5.53
C SER A 49 -7.35 7.87 4.90
N LYS A 50 -7.45 7.94 3.57
CA LYS A 50 -8.71 8.16 2.85
C LYS A 50 -9.48 6.88 2.55
N ARG A 51 -8.80 5.72 2.58
CA ARG A 51 -9.42 4.41 2.31
C ARG A 51 -10.05 3.77 3.56
N ARG A 52 -9.61 4.19 4.75
CA ARG A 52 -10.10 3.66 6.02
C ARG A 52 -11.59 3.95 6.15
N LYS A 53 -12.42 2.93 5.98
CA LYS A 53 -13.87 3.05 6.14
C LYS A 53 -14.17 3.21 7.63
N LYS A 54 -14.39 4.45 8.05
CA LYS A 54 -14.81 4.78 9.41
C LYS A 54 -16.33 4.55 9.47
N TRP A 55 -16.77 3.71 10.41
CA TRP A 55 -18.18 3.60 10.78
C TRP A 55 -18.63 4.86 11.52
#